data_AF-A0A916DE38-F1
#
_entry.id   AF-A0A916DE38-F1
#
_cell.length_a   1.000
_cell.length_b   1.000
_cell.length_c   1.000
_cell.angle_alpha   90.00
_cell.angle_beta   90.00
_cell.angle_gamma   90.00
#
_symmetry.space_group_name_H-M   'P 1'
#
loop_
_entity.id
_entity.type
_entity.pdbx_description
1 polymer ?
#
loop_
_entity_poly.entity_id
_entity_poly.type
_entity_poly.pdbx_seq_one_letter_code
_entity_poly.pdbx_strand_id
1 'polypeptide(L)'
;MIRLDPFAAQGRFILSGAKRWMADLDDSHRALQPVPSGKTAGWLLGHMAVTGDFGRRICGLKPMCPKEWRAMFNPGTFPSTDASTYPAMAELRDTMVAVYRDLFANGPAASEEALTAPNPYTPASGAFATAGDFAAYLMTGHLGHHVGQLSAWHVAAGLGSTANAD
;
A
#
# COMPACT_ATOMS: atom_id res chain seq x y z
N MET A 1 3.85 -6.51 24.78
CA MET A 1 3.78 -7.12 23.44
C MET A 1 2.84 -6.30 22.56
N ILE A 2 3.16 -6.11 21.27
CA ILE A 2 2.33 -5.30 20.38
C ILE A 2 0.98 -5.97 20.09
N ARG A 3 -0.08 -5.17 20.02
CA ARG A 3 -1.42 -5.58 19.60
C ARG A 3 -1.77 -4.81 18.35
N LEU A 4 -2.22 -5.49 17.29
CA LEU A 4 -2.46 -4.85 16.00
C LEU A 4 -3.83 -4.15 15.92
N ASP A 5 -4.75 -4.38 16.86
CA ASP A 5 -6.10 -3.79 16.84
C ASP A 5 -6.10 -2.24 16.70
N PRO A 6 -5.29 -1.47 17.45
CA PRO A 6 -5.29 -0.01 17.32
C PRO A 6 -4.72 0.46 15.98
N PHE A 7 -3.75 -0.27 15.42
CA PHE A 7 -3.14 0.04 14.12
C PHE A 7 -4.08 -0.31 12.97
N ALA A 8 -4.89 -1.37 13.11
CA ALA A 8 -5.98 -1.67 12.19
C ALA A 8 -7.02 -0.55 12.17
N ALA A 9 -7.39 -0.01 13.31
CA ALA A 9 -8.32 1.13 13.38
C ALA A 9 -7.76 2.37 12.67
N GLN A 10 -6.49 2.72 12.91
CA GLN A 10 -5.80 3.80 12.22
C GLN A 10 -5.70 3.55 10.70
N GLY A 11 -5.32 2.35 10.31
CA GLY A 11 -5.22 1.96 8.89
C GLY A 11 -6.56 2.06 8.16
N ARG A 12 -7.67 1.68 8.79
CA ARG A 12 -9.03 1.86 8.23
C ARG A 12 -9.37 3.33 8.00
N PHE A 13 -9.00 4.21 8.93
CA PHE A 13 -9.17 5.65 8.76
C PHE A 13 -8.37 6.17 7.56
N ILE A 14 -7.10 5.81 7.46
CA ILE A 14 -6.22 6.20 6.35
C ILE A 14 -6.77 5.67 5.01
N LEU A 15 -7.13 4.39 4.93
CA LEU A 15 -7.66 3.76 3.72
C LEU A 15 -8.99 4.40 3.28
N SER A 16 -9.85 4.78 4.22
CA SER A 16 -11.11 5.48 3.91
C SER A 16 -10.83 6.83 3.26
N GLY A 17 -9.87 7.60 3.79
CA GLY A 17 -9.42 8.85 3.19
C GLY A 17 -8.72 8.67 1.83
N ALA A 18 -8.07 7.53 1.60
CA ALA A 18 -7.38 7.24 0.34
C ALA A 18 -8.34 7.04 -0.84
N LYS A 19 -9.57 6.56 -0.60
CA LYS A 19 -10.53 6.22 -1.66
C LYS A 19 -10.83 7.39 -2.61
N ARG A 20 -10.88 8.63 -2.09
CA ARG A 20 -11.14 9.82 -2.92
C ARG A 20 -10.06 10.06 -3.98
N TRP A 21 -8.80 9.72 -3.67
CA TRP A 21 -7.65 9.88 -4.57
C TRP A 21 -7.54 8.77 -5.61
N MET A 22 -8.37 7.73 -5.49
CA MET A 22 -8.42 6.61 -6.41
C MET A 22 -9.68 6.62 -7.27
N ALA A 23 -10.68 7.44 -6.94
CA ALA A 23 -12.03 7.35 -7.51
C ALA A 23 -12.05 7.62 -9.02
N ASP A 24 -11.27 8.59 -9.46
CA ASP A 24 -11.15 9.09 -10.83
C ASP A 24 -9.96 8.52 -11.61
N LEU A 25 -9.16 7.63 -11.00
CA LEU A 25 -8.05 7.00 -11.69
C LEU A 25 -8.53 5.92 -12.65
N ASP A 26 -8.12 6.07 -13.91
CA ASP A 26 -8.32 5.11 -15.00
C ASP A 26 -6.98 4.72 -15.66
N ASP A 27 -7.06 3.94 -16.74
CA ASP A 27 -5.88 3.45 -17.44
C ASP A 27 -5.00 4.54 -18.07
N SER A 28 -5.56 5.73 -18.38
CA SER A 28 -4.76 6.85 -18.89
C SER A 28 -3.79 7.40 -17.82
N HIS A 29 -4.08 7.15 -16.54
CA HIS A 29 -3.30 7.64 -15.41
C HIS A 29 -2.19 6.67 -14.97
N ARG A 30 -2.26 5.39 -15.35
CA ARG A 30 -1.41 4.34 -14.73
C ARG A 30 0.09 4.58 -14.88
N ALA A 31 0.52 5.09 -16.04
CA ALA A 31 1.91 5.40 -16.33
C ALA A 31 2.21 6.91 -16.32
N LEU A 32 1.22 7.74 -15.99
CA LEU A 32 1.37 9.18 -15.99
C LEU A 32 2.34 9.60 -14.87
N GLN A 33 3.38 10.32 -15.27
CA GLN A 33 4.42 10.87 -14.41
C GLN A 33 4.32 12.41 -14.47
N PRO A 34 3.53 13.04 -13.58
CA PRO A 34 3.27 14.48 -13.64
C PRO A 34 4.48 15.34 -13.25
N VAL A 35 5.45 14.75 -12.54
CA VAL A 35 6.71 15.41 -12.16
C VAL A 35 7.87 14.53 -12.64
N PRO A 36 8.89 15.08 -13.35
CA PRO A 36 10.04 14.33 -13.80
C PRO A 36 10.69 13.52 -12.67
N SER A 37 11.02 12.25 -12.93
CA SER A 37 11.57 11.31 -11.94
C SER A 37 10.65 11.00 -10.74
N GLY A 38 9.41 11.47 -10.74
CA GLY A 38 8.37 11.14 -9.76
C GLY A 38 7.80 9.73 -9.96
N LYS A 39 6.97 9.30 -9.01
CA LYS A 39 6.24 8.02 -9.11
C LYS A 39 5.02 8.16 -10.03
N THR A 40 4.64 7.07 -10.68
CA THR A 40 3.36 6.98 -11.40
C THR A 40 2.26 6.50 -10.46
N ALA A 41 1.00 6.78 -10.80
CA ALA A 41 -0.14 6.27 -10.03
C ALA A 41 -0.16 4.73 -9.99
N GLY A 42 0.13 4.08 -11.12
CA GLY A 42 0.17 2.62 -11.21
C GLY A 42 1.23 2.01 -10.28
N TRP A 43 2.43 2.59 -10.24
CA TRP A 43 3.48 2.13 -9.31
C TRP A 43 3.08 2.35 -7.85
N LEU A 44 2.50 3.51 -7.50
CA LEU A 44 2.06 3.78 -6.13
C LEU A 44 1.02 2.77 -5.63
N LEU A 45 -0.02 2.50 -6.43
CA LEU A 45 -1.07 1.54 -6.06
C LEU A 45 -0.54 0.11 -6.00
N GLY A 46 0.24 -0.30 -7.00
CA GLY A 46 0.87 -1.62 -7.01
C GLY A 46 1.82 -1.81 -5.82
N HIS A 47 2.63 -0.81 -5.50
CA HIS A 47 3.54 -0.82 -4.35
C HIS A 47 2.79 -0.98 -3.02
N MET A 48 1.73 -0.19 -2.82
CA MET A 48 0.87 -0.33 -1.64
C MET A 48 0.22 -1.72 -1.57
N ALA A 49 -0.23 -2.27 -2.70
CA ALA A 49 -0.79 -3.63 -2.72
C ALA A 49 0.24 -4.69 -2.29
N VAL A 50 1.45 -4.74 -2.88
CA VAL A 50 2.45 -5.76 -2.51
C VAL A 50 3.01 -5.60 -1.10
N THR A 51 3.12 -4.37 -0.60
CA THR A 51 3.60 -4.11 0.77
C THR A 51 2.53 -4.38 1.82
N GLY A 52 1.27 -4.05 1.56
CA GLY A 52 0.14 -4.50 2.36
C GLY A 52 0.05 -6.03 2.41
N ASP A 53 0.26 -6.71 1.27
CA ASP A 53 0.26 -8.17 1.20
C ASP A 53 1.46 -8.79 1.93
N PHE A 54 2.58 -8.08 1.99
CA PHE A 54 3.69 -8.46 2.86
C PHE A 54 3.31 -8.35 4.35
N GLY A 55 2.61 -7.29 4.75
CA GLY A 55 2.04 -7.17 6.10
C GLY A 55 1.09 -8.33 6.45
N ARG A 56 0.26 -8.77 5.50
CA ARG A 56 -0.61 -9.95 5.65
C ARG A 56 0.19 -11.22 5.92
N ARG A 57 1.26 -11.45 5.16
CA ARG A 57 2.14 -12.61 5.32
C ARG A 57 2.88 -12.62 6.67
N ILE A 58 3.31 -11.45 7.16
CA ILE A 58 3.86 -11.32 8.52
C ILE A 58 2.85 -11.80 9.56
N CYS A 59 1.57 -11.48 9.36
CA CYS A 59 0.47 -11.91 10.23
C CYS A 59 0.04 -13.38 10.00
N GLY A 60 0.78 -14.17 9.21
CA GLY A 60 0.47 -15.58 8.92
C GLY A 60 -0.63 -15.80 7.87
N LEU A 61 -1.10 -14.73 7.20
CA LEU A 61 -2.13 -14.84 6.17
C LEU A 61 -1.55 -15.23 4.81
N LYS A 62 -2.36 -15.89 3.97
CA LYS A 62 -1.96 -16.30 2.60
C LYS A 62 -1.87 -15.10 1.67
N PRO A 63 -0.89 -15.03 0.75
CA PRO A 63 -0.75 -13.92 -0.20
C PRO A 63 -1.99 -13.74 -1.08
N MET A 64 -2.30 -12.50 -1.42
CA MET A 64 -3.38 -12.11 -2.34
C MET A 64 -2.84 -11.54 -3.65
N CYS A 65 -1.68 -10.88 -3.64
CA CYS A 65 -1.12 -10.29 -4.85
C CYS A 65 -0.54 -11.38 -5.76
N PRO A 66 -0.68 -11.25 -7.10
CA PRO A 66 0.01 -12.11 -8.05
C PRO A 66 1.53 -12.09 -7.82
N LYS A 67 2.21 -13.21 -8.07
CA LYS A 67 3.65 -13.34 -7.75
C LYS A 67 4.50 -12.41 -8.62
N GLU A 68 4.11 -12.25 -9.87
CA GLU A 68 4.73 -11.41 -10.89
C GLU A 68 4.72 -9.92 -10.52
N TRP A 69 3.78 -9.46 -9.68
CA TRP A 69 3.73 -8.09 -9.19
C TRP A 69 4.96 -7.69 -8.38
N ARG A 70 5.69 -8.66 -7.82
CA ARG A 70 6.94 -8.42 -7.09
C ARG A 70 8.01 -7.77 -7.95
N ALA A 71 8.11 -8.16 -9.23
CA ALA A 71 9.10 -7.58 -10.15
C ALA A 71 8.79 -6.12 -10.51
N MET A 72 7.51 -5.72 -10.39
CA MET A 72 7.03 -4.38 -10.75
C MET A 72 7.01 -3.41 -9.56
N PHE A 73 6.71 -3.93 -8.36
CA PHE A 73 6.26 -3.08 -7.25
C PHE A 73 7.01 -3.26 -5.93
N ASN A 74 7.93 -4.22 -5.82
CA ASN A 74 8.70 -4.39 -4.58
C ASN A 74 9.54 -3.15 -4.25
N PRO A 75 9.90 -2.94 -2.97
CA PRO A 75 10.91 -1.95 -2.60
C PRO A 75 12.18 -2.11 -3.47
N GLY A 76 12.68 -1.00 -4.01
CA GLY A 76 13.85 -0.97 -4.90
C GLY A 76 13.52 -1.09 -6.40
N THR A 77 12.27 -1.34 -6.78
CA THR A 77 11.82 -1.20 -8.17
C THR A 77 11.61 0.27 -8.54
N PHE A 78 11.60 0.57 -9.85
CA PHE A 78 11.43 1.93 -10.37
C PHE A 78 10.08 2.08 -11.10
N PRO A 79 9.42 3.25 -10.97
CA PRO A 79 8.27 3.57 -11.79
C PRO A 79 8.62 3.58 -13.29
N SER A 80 7.84 2.85 -14.07
CA SER A 80 7.79 2.90 -15.54
C SER A 80 6.78 3.93 -16.02
N THR A 81 7.13 4.66 -17.09
CA THR A 81 6.22 5.50 -17.89
C THR A 81 5.61 4.73 -19.07
N ASP A 82 5.99 3.46 -19.25
CA ASP A 82 5.33 2.57 -20.20
C ASP A 82 4.10 1.92 -19.53
N ALA A 83 2.94 2.28 -20.04
CA ALA A 83 1.66 1.78 -19.55
C ALA A 83 1.55 0.25 -19.70
N SER A 84 2.22 -0.39 -20.66
CA SER A 84 2.17 -1.85 -20.82
C SER A 84 2.86 -2.61 -19.67
N THR A 85 3.68 -1.92 -18.87
CA THR A 85 4.34 -2.49 -17.69
C THR A 85 3.36 -2.76 -16.55
N TYR A 86 2.18 -2.12 -16.53
CA TYR A 86 1.26 -2.22 -15.38
C TYR A 86 -0.03 -3.00 -15.70
N PRO A 87 -0.61 -3.68 -14.70
CA PRO A 87 -1.99 -4.14 -14.75
C PRO A 87 -2.97 -2.98 -14.98
N ALA A 88 -4.23 -3.33 -15.29
CA ALA A 88 -5.28 -2.34 -15.43
C ALA A 88 -5.46 -1.51 -14.15
N MET A 89 -5.78 -0.22 -14.26
CA MET A 89 -5.93 0.66 -13.12
C MET A 89 -7.01 0.19 -12.15
N ALA A 90 -8.12 -0.36 -12.67
CA ALA A 90 -9.16 -0.96 -11.84
C ALA A 90 -8.63 -2.11 -10.98
N GLU A 91 -7.85 -3.02 -11.57
CA GLU A 91 -7.25 -4.16 -10.86
C GLU A 91 -6.29 -3.69 -9.76
N LEU A 92 -5.47 -2.66 -10.03
CA LEU A 92 -4.56 -2.08 -9.04
C LEU A 92 -5.32 -1.48 -7.85
N ARG A 93 -6.37 -0.69 -8.10
CA ARG A 93 -7.22 -0.09 -7.06
C ARG A 93 -7.90 -1.15 -6.22
N ASP A 94 -8.56 -2.11 -6.87
CA ASP A 94 -9.34 -3.14 -6.19
C ASP A 94 -8.44 -4.05 -5.35
N THR A 95 -7.28 -4.43 -5.88
CA THR A 95 -6.30 -5.26 -5.16
C THR A 95 -5.73 -4.52 -3.95
N MET A 96 -5.34 -3.26 -4.10
CA MET A 96 -4.82 -2.45 -2.99
C MET A 96 -5.85 -2.34 -1.86
N VAL A 97 -7.11 -2.04 -2.19
CA VAL A 97 -8.19 -1.94 -1.20
C VAL A 97 -8.48 -3.30 -0.55
N ALA A 98 -8.54 -4.37 -1.34
CA ALA A 98 -8.83 -5.72 -0.84
C ALA A 98 -7.75 -6.21 0.13
N VAL A 99 -6.48 -6.03 -0.22
CA VAL A 99 -5.32 -6.38 0.61
C VAL A 99 -5.38 -5.67 1.96
N TYR A 100 -5.53 -4.35 1.99
CA TYR A 100 -5.53 -3.63 3.26
C TYR A 100 -6.80 -3.89 4.08
N ARG A 101 -7.97 -4.03 3.45
CA ARG A 101 -9.19 -4.44 4.16
C ARG A 101 -9.01 -5.78 4.87
N ASP A 102 -8.43 -6.76 4.18
CA ASP A 102 -8.15 -8.07 4.74
C ASP A 102 -7.11 -8.00 5.86
N LEU A 103 -6.00 -7.26 5.65
CA LEU A 103 -4.98 -7.04 6.67
C LEU A 103 -5.55 -6.43 7.95
N PHE A 104 -6.41 -5.41 7.83
CA PHE A 104 -7.02 -4.78 9.01
C PHE A 104 -8.04 -5.67 9.70
N ALA A 105 -8.74 -6.53 8.97
CA ALA A 105 -9.72 -7.45 9.53
C ALA A 105 -9.06 -8.65 10.23
N ASN A 106 -8.05 -9.24 9.59
CA ASN A 106 -7.51 -10.54 9.99
C ASN A 106 -6.13 -10.44 10.64
N GLY A 107 -5.36 -9.38 10.38
CA GLY A 107 -4.05 -9.14 11.00
C GLY A 107 -4.08 -9.13 12.54
N PRO A 108 -5.08 -8.53 13.21
CA PRO A 108 -5.19 -8.57 14.68
C PRO A 108 -5.29 -9.96 15.30
N ALA A 109 -5.66 -10.99 14.52
CA ALA A 109 -5.72 -12.37 14.98
C ALA A 109 -4.38 -13.13 14.83
N ALA A 110 -3.30 -12.46 14.41
CA ALA A 110 -1.98 -13.07 14.30
C ALA A 110 -1.53 -13.66 15.65
N SER A 111 -0.85 -14.81 15.60
CA SER A 111 -0.34 -15.47 16.80
C SER A 111 0.76 -14.66 17.47
N GLU A 112 0.93 -14.87 18.78
CA GLU A 112 2.01 -14.22 19.51
C GLU A 112 3.41 -14.59 18.97
N GLU A 113 3.58 -15.84 18.60
CA GLU A 113 4.79 -16.33 17.95
C GLU A 113 5.10 -15.55 16.66
N ALA A 114 4.11 -15.32 15.80
CA ALA A 114 4.30 -14.58 14.56
C ALA A 114 4.69 -13.11 14.81
N LEU A 115 4.07 -12.46 15.80
CA LEU A 115 4.30 -11.05 16.08
C LEU A 115 5.62 -10.78 16.83
N THR A 116 6.10 -11.75 17.62
CA THR A 116 7.38 -11.64 18.37
C THR A 116 8.58 -12.13 17.57
N ALA A 117 8.37 -12.82 16.44
CA ALA A 117 9.43 -13.22 15.55
C ALA A 117 10.29 -12.01 15.10
N PRO A 118 11.59 -12.21 14.79
CA PRO A 118 12.43 -11.15 14.23
C PRO A 118 11.81 -10.57 12.95
N ASN A 119 11.94 -9.26 12.75
CA ASN A 119 11.46 -8.61 11.53
C ASN A 119 12.11 -9.26 10.28
N PRO A 120 11.32 -9.85 9.36
CA PRO A 120 11.84 -10.55 8.20
C PRO A 120 12.42 -9.61 7.12
N TYR A 121 12.21 -8.29 7.24
CA TYR A 121 12.74 -7.30 6.32
C TYR A 121 13.98 -6.61 6.91
N THR A 122 15.16 -7.16 6.60
CA THR A 122 16.46 -6.72 7.13
C THR A 122 16.71 -5.20 7.02
N PRO A 123 16.37 -4.51 5.92
CA PRO A 123 16.62 -3.06 5.84
C PRO A 123 15.89 -2.22 6.90
N ALA A 124 14.84 -2.75 7.53
CA ALA A 124 14.08 -2.05 8.57
C ALA A 124 14.19 -2.69 9.96
N SER A 125 14.98 -3.77 10.13
CA SER A 125 15.05 -4.49 11.40
C SER A 125 15.67 -3.67 12.55
N GLY A 126 16.53 -2.70 12.22
CA GLY A 126 17.10 -1.79 13.21
C GLY A 126 16.10 -0.78 13.79
N ALA A 127 15.06 -0.43 13.03
CA ALA A 127 13.99 0.47 13.47
C ALA A 127 12.78 -0.29 14.04
N PHE A 128 12.51 -1.48 13.50
CA PHE A 128 11.42 -2.37 13.90
C PHE A 128 12.00 -3.75 14.19
N ALA A 129 12.23 -4.04 15.46
CA ALA A 129 12.91 -5.26 15.88
C ALA A 129 12.07 -6.52 15.59
N THR A 130 10.75 -6.44 15.81
CA THR A 130 9.85 -7.58 15.63
C THR A 130 9.03 -7.48 14.35
N ALA A 131 8.53 -8.63 13.88
CA ALA A 131 7.59 -8.71 12.78
C ALA A 131 6.31 -7.92 13.08
N GLY A 132 5.81 -7.97 14.31
CA GLY A 132 4.64 -7.20 14.74
C GLY A 132 4.84 -5.68 14.65
N ASP A 133 6.01 -5.17 15.07
CA ASP A 133 6.33 -3.74 14.94
C ASP A 133 6.32 -3.30 13.47
N PHE A 134 6.88 -4.14 12.58
CA PHE A 134 6.90 -3.84 11.15
C PHE A 134 5.53 -3.96 10.51
N ALA A 135 4.70 -4.94 10.90
CA ALA A 135 3.32 -5.05 10.45
C ALA A 135 2.50 -3.81 10.86
N ALA A 136 2.63 -3.34 12.10
CA ALA A 136 1.99 -2.12 12.57
C ALA A 136 2.39 -0.89 11.75
N TYR A 137 3.68 -0.77 11.40
CA TYR A 137 4.17 0.27 10.50
C TYR A 137 3.57 0.17 9.09
N LEU A 138 3.49 -1.04 8.51
CA LEU A 138 2.88 -1.28 7.20
C LEU A 138 1.38 -0.93 7.17
N MET A 139 0.67 -1.18 8.27
CA MET A 139 -0.75 -0.82 8.43
C MET A 139 -1.00 0.69 8.54
N THR A 140 0.01 1.46 8.96
CA THR A 140 -0.16 2.87 9.33
C THR A 140 0.84 3.78 8.63
N GLY A 141 2.04 3.96 9.19
CA GLY A 141 3.03 4.95 8.72
C GLY A 141 3.41 4.76 7.24
N HIS A 142 3.62 3.52 6.80
CA HIS A 142 3.91 3.21 5.40
C HIS A 142 2.73 3.55 4.48
N LEU A 143 1.53 3.03 4.81
CA LEU A 143 0.32 3.31 4.03
C LEU A 143 0.03 4.82 3.98
N GLY A 144 0.09 5.52 5.12
CA GLY A 144 -0.14 6.96 5.22
C GLY A 144 0.86 7.77 4.39
N HIS A 145 2.14 7.38 4.40
CA HIS A 145 3.16 8.01 3.57
C HIS A 145 2.83 7.91 2.08
N HIS A 146 2.45 6.71 1.61
CA HIS A 146 2.13 6.52 0.19
C HIS A 146 0.77 7.09 -0.23
N VAL A 147 -0.21 7.14 0.67
CA VAL A 147 -1.46 7.90 0.44
C VAL A 147 -1.18 9.39 0.33
N GLY A 148 -0.25 9.95 1.12
CA GLY A 148 0.22 11.32 0.97
C GLY A 148 0.89 11.56 -0.39
N GLN A 149 1.73 10.63 -0.84
CA GLN A 149 2.32 10.69 -2.19
C GLN A 149 1.27 10.61 -3.30
N LEU A 150 0.25 9.76 -3.15
CA LEU A 150 -0.85 9.66 -4.11
C LEU A 150 -1.68 10.95 -4.15
N SER A 151 -1.93 11.58 -3.00
CA SER A 151 -2.61 12.87 -2.92
C SER A 151 -1.81 13.98 -3.63
N ALA A 152 -0.50 14.05 -3.39
CA ALA A 152 0.37 15.01 -4.08
C ALA A 152 0.45 14.73 -5.59
N TRP A 153 0.47 13.44 -5.98
CA TRP A 153 0.43 13.02 -7.38
C TRP A 153 -0.87 13.48 -8.05
N HIS A 154 -2.02 13.36 -7.37
CA HIS A 154 -3.34 13.75 -7.87
C HIS A 154 -3.38 15.24 -8.23
N VAL A 155 -2.89 16.09 -7.32
CA VAL A 155 -2.74 17.53 -7.55
C VAL A 155 -1.79 17.82 -8.72
N ALA A 156 -0.64 17.15 -8.78
CA ALA A 156 0.34 17.36 -9.84
C ALA A 156 -0.18 16.89 -11.22
N ALA A 157 -1.05 15.89 -11.26
CA ALA A 157 -1.71 15.41 -12.47
C ALA A 157 -2.86 16.32 -12.94
N GLY A 158 -3.15 17.40 -12.21
CA GLY A 158 -4.25 18.32 -12.54
C GLY A 158 -5.64 17.75 -12.24
N LEU A 159 -5.71 16.63 -11.51
CA LEU A 159 -6.95 16.10 -10.99
C LEU A 159 -7.25 16.91 -9.71
N GLY A 160 -8.20 17.84 -9.80
CA GLY A 160 -8.61 18.61 -8.62
C GLY A 160 -9.12 17.66 -7.53
N SER A 161 -8.92 18.01 -6.25
CA SER A 161 -9.56 17.28 -5.16
C SER A 161 -11.07 17.25 -5.39
N THR A 162 -11.66 16.07 -5.60
CA THR A 162 -13.12 15.87 -5.69
C THR A 162 -13.83 16.11 -4.34
N ALA A 163 -13.16 16.75 -3.38
CA ALA A 163 -13.78 17.21 -2.14
C ALA A 163 -14.71 18.39 -2.43
N ASN A 164 -15.99 18.05 -2.60
CA ASN A 164 -17.19 18.88 -2.61
C ASN A 164 -17.63 19.46 -3.97
N ALA A 165 -18.34 18.61 -4.73
CA ALA A 165 -19.57 19.04 -5.39
C ALA A 165 -20.74 18.48 -4.57
N ASP A 166 -21.01 19.11 -3.43
CA ASP A 166 -22.28 19.09 -2.67
C ASP A 166 -22.23 20.25 -1.66
#